data_AF-A0A538PRR3-F1
#
_entry.id   AF-A0A538PRR3-F1
#
_cell.length_a   1.000
_cell.length_b   1.000
_cell.length_c   1.000
_cell.angle_alpha   90.00
_cell.angle_beta   90.00
_cell.angle_gamma   90.00
#
_symmetry.space_group_name_H-M   'P 1'
#
loop_
_entity.id
_entity.type
_entity.pdbx_description
1 polymer ?
#
loop_
_entity_poly.entity_id
_entity_poly.type
_entity_poly.pdbx_seq_one_letter_code
_entity_poly.pdbx_strand_id
1 'polypeptide(L)'
;MARSVRSGRVVRWLALAMLGWAPAAAQRDPGWEVRVAERIDVAAGATVQLPIALAVDRGLTVSRDAAVIIDLTPEAGVTVKKRRLGRGDAVDPEADAPRFAATVHGDVPGEHAVRLRVRFWLCRSRTCRPIDVQRVATVAVTGETPSADAGLDAPR
;
A
#
# COMPACT_ATOMS: atom_id res chain seq x y z
N MET A 1 -44.97 65.56 -24.50
CA MET A 1 -45.52 64.34 -25.11
C MET A 1 -44.47 63.74 -26.04
N ALA A 2 -43.88 62.60 -25.67
CA ALA A 2 -43.21 61.66 -26.58
C ALA A 2 -42.95 60.36 -25.81
N ARG A 3 -43.66 59.28 -26.16
CA ARG A 3 -43.47 57.93 -25.60
C ARG A 3 -42.30 57.27 -26.32
N SER A 4 -41.37 56.69 -25.57
CA SER A 4 -40.34 55.80 -26.10
C SER A 4 -40.37 54.48 -25.31
N VAL A 5 -40.74 53.41 -26.01
CA VAL A 5 -40.73 52.02 -25.54
C VAL A 5 -39.36 51.43 -25.85
N ARG A 6 -38.69 50.81 -24.87
CA ARG A 6 -37.62 49.82 -25.17
C ARG A 6 -37.66 48.64 -24.21
N SER A 7 -38.11 47.53 -24.79
CA SER A 7 -37.92 46.15 -24.34
C SER A 7 -36.42 45.79 -24.29
N GLY A 8 -36.02 44.91 -23.37
CA GLY A 8 -34.63 44.41 -23.36
C GLY A 8 -34.26 43.39 -22.29
N ARG A 9 -34.91 42.22 -22.33
CA ARG A 9 -34.38 40.88 -22.01
C ARG A 9 -33.34 40.70 -20.88
N VAL A 10 -33.83 40.05 -19.82
CA VAL A 10 -33.09 39.27 -18.84
C VAL A 10 -32.44 38.05 -19.51
N VAL A 11 -31.11 37.86 -19.40
CA VAL A 11 -30.49 36.54 -19.58
C VAL A 11 -29.48 36.29 -18.46
N ARG A 12 -29.75 35.22 -17.74
CA ARG A 12 -29.13 34.72 -16.51
C ARG A 12 -28.16 33.61 -16.93
N TRP A 13 -26.86 33.81 -16.76
CA TRP A 13 -25.85 32.77 -17.02
C TRP A 13 -25.34 32.20 -15.69
N LEU A 14 -25.82 30.99 -15.38
CA LEU A 14 -25.24 30.08 -14.39
C LEU A 14 -24.07 29.35 -15.07
N ALA A 15 -22.83 29.66 -14.67
CA ALA A 15 -21.67 28.86 -15.05
C ALA A 15 -21.47 27.75 -14.01
N LEU A 16 -21.85 26.52 -14.39
CA LEU A 16 -21.54 25.28 -13.67
C LEU A 16 -20.02 25.02 -13.78
N ALA A 17 -19.30 25.12 -12.67
CA ALA A 17 -17.91 24.68 -12.58
C ALA A 17 -17.86 23.16 -12.39
N MET A 18 -17.58 22.42 -13.46
CA MET A 18 -17.19 21.01 -13.36
C MET A 18 -15.77 20.92 -12.79
N LEU A 19 -15.64 20.62 -11.50
CA LEU A 19 -14.36 20.18 -10.94
C LEU A 19 -14.10 18.74 -11.42
N GLY A 20 -13.21 18.60 -12.40
CA GLY A 20 -12.69 17.32 -12.85
C GLY A 20 -11.93 16.64 -11.73
N TRP A 21 -12.37 15.44 -11.39
CA TRP A 21 -11.70 14.54 -10.44
C TRP A 21 -10.54 13.86 -11.19
N ALA A 22 -9.32 14.35 -11.02
CA ALA A 22 -8.13 13.66 -11.51
C ALA A 22 -7.81 12.47 -10.58
N PRO A 23 -7.53 11.27 -11.10
CA PRO A 23 -7.05 10.17 -10.28
C PRO A 23 -5.66 10.52 -9.73
N ALA A 24 -5.47 10.35 -8.43
CA ALA A 24 -4.17 10.52 -7.79
C ALA A 24 -3.22 9.44 -8.30
N ALA A 25 -2.36 9.79 -9.26
CA ALA A 25 -1.23 8.95 -9.62
C ALA A 25 -0.32 8.82 -8.40
N ALA A 26 -0.02 7.59 -7.99
CA ALA A 26 0.92 7.30 -6.92
C ALA A 26 2.22 8.07 -7.18
N GLN A 27 2.52 9.05 -6.32
CA GLN A 27 3.68 9.92 -6.50
C GLN A 27 4.96 9.09 -6.41
N ARG A 28 5.61 8.86 -7.56
CA ARG A 28 6.99 8.39 -7.62
C ARG A 28 7.88 9.57 -7.30
N ASP A 29 8.45 9.58 -6.09
CA ASP A 29 9.49 10.55 -5.79
C ASP A 29 10.77 10.15 -6.55
N PRO A 30 11.40 11.08 -7.31
CA PRO A 30 12.60 10.77 -8.06
C PRO A 30 13.73 10.35 -7.10
N GLY A 31 14.41 9.25 -7.43
CA GLY A 31 15.58 8.76 -6.68
C GLY A 31 15.34 7.55 -5.77
N TRP A 32 14.09 7.24 -5.40
CA TRP A 32 13.80 6.12 -4.49
C TRP A 32 12.35 5.65 -4.59
N GLU A 33 12.09 4.41 -4.19
CA GLU A 33 10.76 3.82 -4.20
C GLU A 33 10.63 2.76 -3.10
N VAL A 34 9.52 2.79 -2.36
CA VAL A 34 9.08 1.64 -1.56
C VAL A 34 8.22 0.76 -2.45
N ARG A 35 8.76 -0.41 -2.80
CA ARG A 35 8.08 -1.44 -3.57
C ARG A 35 7.47 -2.46 -2.62
N VAL A 36 6.18 -2.70 -2.81
CA VAL A 36 5.42 -3.74 -2.14
C VAL A 36 4.52 -4.38 -3.18
N ALA A 37 4.26 -5.68 -3.08
CA ALA A 37 3.27 -6.31 -3.93
C ALA A 37 1.90 -5.65 -3.71
N GLU A 38 1.25 -5.18 -4.77
CA GLU A 38 -0.08 -4.56 -4.68
C GLU A 38 -1.13 -5.58 -4.21
N ARG A 39 -0.95 -6.84 -4.60
CA ARG A 39 -1.78 -7.97 -4.20
C ARG A 39 -0.91 -9.20 -3.90
N ILE A 40 -1.29 -9.95 -2.87
CA ILE A 40 -0.84 -11.33 -2.63
C ILE A 40 -2.04 -12.22 -2.33
N ASP A 41 -1.97 -13.48 -2.75
CA ASP A 41 -3.00 -14.49 -2.47
C ASP A 41 -2.51 -15.46 -1.39
N VAL A 42 -3.41 -15.87 -0.50
CA VAL A 42 -3.15 -16.83 0.59
C VAL A 42 -4.39 -17.67 0.84
N ALA A 43 -4.24 -18.95 1.14
CA ALA A 43 -5.38 -19.76 1.58
C ALA A 43 -5.80 -19.38 3.01
N ALA A 44 -7.07 -19.55 3.35
CA ALA A 44 -7.54 -19.41 4.73
C ALA A 44 -6.79 -20.38 5.65
N GLY A 45 -6.31 -19.90 6.80
CA GLY A 45 -5.45 -20.65 7.72
C GLY A 45 -4.00 -20.81 7.25
N ALA A 46 -3.63 -20.31 6.07
CA ALA A 46 -2.27 -20.38 5.56
C ALA A 46 -1.48 -19.09 5.81
N THR A 47 -0.18 -19.16 5.55
CA THR A 47 0.76 -18.05 5.73
C THR A 47 1.52 -17.81 4.43
N VAL A 48 1.75 -16.54 4.11
CA VAL A 48 2.50 -16.10 2.94
C VAL A 48 3.50 -14.99 3.32
N GLN A 49 4.54 -14.81 2.51
CA GLN A 49 5.47 -13.70 2.66
C GLN A 49 5.03 -12.50 1.82
N LEU A 50 4.90 -11.33 2.46
CA LEU A 50 4.74 -10.05 1.79
C LEU A 50 6.13 -9.41 1.57
N PRO A 51 6.66 -9.40 0.33
CA PRO A 51 7.94 -8.80 0.04
C PRO A 51 7.84 -7.27 0.05
N ILE A 52 8.81 -6.63 0.69
CA ILE A 52 8.94 -5.17 0.76
C ILE A 52 10.38 -4.79 0.41
N ALA A 53 10.59 -3.91 -0.55
CA ALA A 53 11.92 -3.46 -0.96
C ALA A 53 12.03 -1.94 -0.93
N LEU A 54 13.12 -1.44 -0.32
CA LEU A 54 13.52 -0.04 -0.42
C LEU A 54 14.45 0.11 -1.62
N ALA A 55 13.90 0.42 -2.79
CA ALA A 55 14.70 0.66 -3.98
C ALA A 55 15.23 2.09 -3.97
N VAL A 56 16.50 2.27 -4.29
CA VAL A 56 17.17 3.59 -4.38
C VAL A 56 17.98 3.64 -5.67
N ASP A 57 18.03 4.81 -6.31
CA ASP A 57 18.83 5.01 -7.51
C ASP A 57 20.33 5.05 -7.19
N ARG A 58 21.18 4.96 -8.23
CA ARG A 58 22.64 5.00 -8.06
C ARG A 58 23.08 6.26 -7.30
N GLY A 59 24.01 6.07 -6.37
CA GLY A 59 24.55 7.15 -5.53
C GLY A 59 23.65 7.56 -4.36
N LEU A 60 22.53 6.87 -4.16
CA LEU A 60 21.69 6.97 -2.97
C LEU A 60 21.78 5.68 -2.15
N THR A 61 21.66 5.83 -0.83
CA THR A 61 21.66 4.71 0.12
C THR A 61 20.68 4.96 1.26
N VAL A 62 20.21 3.89 1.89
CA VAL A 62 19.48 3.97 3.17
C VAL A 62 20.50 4.00 4.31
N SER A 63 20.44 5.02 5.16
CA SER A 63 21.40 5.24 6.26
C SER A 63 21.56 4.01 7.14
N ARG A 64 22.81 3.57 7.36
CA ARG A 64 23.15 2.47 8.28
C ARG A 64 23.09 2.91 9.74
N ASP A 65 23.35 4.19 10.00
CA ASP A 65 23.43 4.76 11.35
C ASP A 65 22.07 5.21 11.90
N ALA A 66 21.06 5.28 11.04
CA ALA A 66 19.71 5.68 11.42
C ALA A 66 18.72 4.51 11.31
N ALA A 67 17.62 4.62 12.06
CA ALA A 67 16.59 3.60 12.08
C ALA A 67 15.89 3.48 10.72
N VAL A 68 15.67 2.24 10.31
CA VAL A 68 14.67 1.84 9.32
C VAL A 68 13.51 1.22 10.08
N ILE A 69 12.30 1.72 9.88
CA ILE A 69 11.09 1.30 10.60
C ILE A 69 9.98 1.05 9.59
N ILE A 70 9.39 -0.14 9.62
CA ILE A 70 8.18 -0.49 8.86
C ILE A 70 7.11 -0.89 9.85
N ASP A 71 6.08 -0.07 10.01
CA ASP A 71 4.89 -0.44 10.79
C ASP A 71 3.83 -1.03 9.87
N LEU A 72 3.29 -2.19 10.26
CA LEU A 72 2.29 -2.97 9.55
C LEU A 72 0.97 -2.92 10.35
N THR A 73 -0.09 -2.46 9.69
CA THR A 73 -1.45 -2.40 10.25
C THR A 73 -2.36 -3.28 9.39
N PRO A 74 -2.52 -4.57 9.75
CA PRO A 74 -3.47 -5.45 9.08
C PRO A 74 -4.92 -5.07 9.42
N GLU A 75 -5.81 -5.21 8.45
CA GLU A 75 -7.26 -5.22 8.68
C GLU A 75 -7.72 -6.54 9.30
N ALA A 76 -8.96 -6.56 9.80
CA ALA A 76 -9.57 -7.79 10.30
C ALA A 76 -9.65 -8.82 9.16
N GLY A 77 -9.41 -10.10 9.46
CA GLY A 77 -9.37 -11.17 8.45
C GLY A 77 -7.97 -11.53 7.96
N VAL A 78 -6.95 -10.75 8.33
CA VAL A 78 -5.54 -11.11 8.21
C VAL A 78 -4.76 -10.71 9.46
N THR A 79 -3.67 -11.42 9.72
CA THR A 79 -2.74 -11.09 10.80
C THR A 79 -1.30 -11.06 10.27
N VAL A 80 -0.42 -10.36 10.99
CA VAL A 80 1.02 -10.35 10.67
C VAL A 80 1.79 -10.85 11.89
N LYS A 81 2.81 -11.69 11.66
CA LYS A 81 3.63 -12.26 12.74
C LYS A 81 4.31 -11.16 13.58
N LYS A 82 4.74 -10.09 12.93
CA LYS A 82 5.40 -8.94 13.57
C LYS A 82 4.84 -7.66 12.98
N ARG A 83 4.26 -6.80 13.83
CA ARG A 83 3.65 -5.53 13.38
C ARG A 83 4.66 -4.40 13.12
N ARG A 84 5.90 -4.55 13.57
CA ARG A 84 6.95 -3.55 13.39
C ARG A 84 8.26 -4.23 13.00
N LEU A 85 8.76 -3.92 11.81
CA LEU A 85 10.06 -4.39 11.33
C LEU A 85 11.10 -3.29 11.49
N GLY A 86 12.30 -3.67 11.87
CA GLY A 86 13.49 -2.83 11.91
C GLY A 86 14.59 -3.36 11.00
N ARG A 87 15.72 -2.64 10.90
CA ARG A 87 16.87 -3.05 10.06
C ARG A 87 17.31 -4.50 10.29
N GLY A 88 17.28 -5.00 11.52
CA GLY A 88 17.64 -6.39 11.84
C GLY A 88 16.67 -7.45 11.32
N ASP A 89 15.47 -7.06 10.88
CA ASP A 89 14.51 -7.95 10.21
C ASP A 89 14.67 -7.95 8.68
N ALA A 90 15.61 -7.16 8.14
CA ALA A 90 15.92 -7.18 6.72
C ALA A 90 16.56 -8.52 6.34
N VAL A 91 16.31 -8.97 5.11
CA VAL A 91 16.97 -10.15 4.52
C VAL A 91 18.49 -9.97 4.49
N ASP A 92 18.93 -8.73 4.23
CA ASP A 92 20.32 -8.29 4.36
C ASP A 92 20.34 -6.93 5.08
N PRO A 93 20.61 -6.91 6.41
CA PRO A 93 20.67 -5.68 7.20
C PRO A 93 21.76 -4.70 6.78
N GLU A 94 22.80 -5.18 6.10
CA GLU A 94 23.95 -4.40 5.64
C GLU A 94 23.80 -3.92 4.19
N ALA A 95 22.68 -4.21 3.54
CA ALA A 95 22.41 -3.68 2.20
C ALA A 95 22.17 -2.17 2.25
N ASP A 96 22.71 -1.47 1.26
CA ASP A 96 22.41 -0.05 1.02
C ASP A 96 20.93 0.18 0.64
N ALA A 97 20.27 -0.87 0.16
CA ALA A 97 18.87 -0.93 -0.26
C ALA A 97 18.19 -2.16 0.39
N PRO A 98 17.83 -2.11 1.68
CA PRO A 98 17.38 -3.28 2.42
C PRO A 98 16.03 -3.79 1.91
N ARG A 99 15.87 -5.11 1.97
CA ARG A 99 14.67 -5.86 1.61
C ARG A 99 14.13 -6.58 2.83
N PHE A 100 12.82 -6.72 2.92
CA PHE A 100 12.11 -7.32 4.04
C PHE A 100 11.08 -8.33 3.53
N ALA A 101 10.76 -9.29 4.38
CA ALA A 101 9.70 -10.26 4.14
C ALA A 101 8.80 -10.31 5.39
N ALA A 102 7.61 -9.74 5.29
CA ALA A 102 6.64 -9.76 6.38
C ALA A 102 5.77 -11.01 6.26
N THR A 103 5.76 -11.83 7.30
CA THR A 103 4.90 -13.01 7.37
C THR A 103 3.46 -12.60 7.63
N VAL A 104 2.57 -12.84 6.67
CA VAL A 104 1.13 -12.56 6.71
C VAL A 104 0.35 -13.87 6.79
N HIS A 105 -0.63 -13.92 7.69
CA HIS A 105 -1.53 -15.06 7.86
C HIS A 105 -2.95 -14.67 7.40
N GLY A 106 -3.58 -15.54 6.62
CA GLY A 106 -4.96 -15.35 6.16
C GLY A 106 -5.94 -15.99 7.12
N ASP A 107 -6.78 -15.20 7.78
CA ASP A 107 -7.73 -15.70 8.79
C ASP A 107 -9.12 -15.96 8.20
N VAL A 108 -9.66 -14.97 7.49
CA VAL A 108 -11.05 -14.97 6.99
C VAL A 108 -11.04 -14.83 5.47
N PRO A 109 -11.78 -15.65 4.70
CA PRO A 109 -11.88 -15.49 3.25
C PRO A 109 -12.35 -14.08 2.85
N GLY A 110 -11.75 -13.52 1.80
CA GLY A 110 -12.04 -12.17 1.31
C GLY A 110 -10.78 -11.35 1.02
N GLU A 111 -10.95 -10.10 0.62
CA GLU A 111 -9.86 -9.15 0.40
C GLU A 111 -9.68 -8.26 1.63
N HIS A 112 -8.45 -8.20 2.13
CA HIS A 112 -8.11 -7.45 3.35
C HIS A 112 -6.88 -6.60 3.10
N ALA A 113 -6.87 -5.36 3.57
CA ALA A 113 -5.70 -4.51 3.41
C ALA A 113 -4.67 -4.72 4.52
N VAL A 114 -3.39 -4.70 4.15
CA VAL A 114 -2.28 -4.46 5.08
C VAL A 114 -1.71 -3.09 4.76
N ARG A 115 -1.94 -2.12 5.66
CA ARG A 115 -1.36 -0.77 5.55
C ARG A 115 0.06 -0.78 6.09
N LEU A 116 0.98 -0.19 5.35
CA LEU A 116 2.39 -0.05 5.71
C LEU A 116 2.73 1.42 5.90
N ARG A 117 3.44 1.75 6.99
CA ARG A 117 4.13 3.04 7.14
C ARG A 117 5.63 2.79 7.22
N VAL A 118 6.37 3.31 6.26
CA VAL A 118 7.81 3.07 6.09
C VAL A 118 8.56 4.36 6.35
N ARG A 119 9.48 4.31 7.32
CA ARG A 119 10.30 5.44 7.76
C ARG A 119 11.77 5.08 7.73
N PHE A 120 12.57 5.92 7.08
CA PHE A 120 14.01 5.71 6.97
C PHE A 120 14.72 7.03 6.62
N TRP A 121 16.04 7.01 6.61
CA TRP A 121 16.85 8.13 6.15
C TRP A 121 17.50 7.79 4.82
N LEU A 122 17.24 8.61 3.80
CA LEU A 122 17.86 8.50 2.47
C LEU A 122 19.08 9.41 2.41
N CYS A 123 20.23 8.86 2.07
CA CYS A 123 21.51 9.58 2.03
C CYS A 123 22.06 9.67 0.61
N ARG A 124 22.68 10.81 0.30
CA ARG A 124 23.58 11.01 -0.84
C ARG A 124 24.89 11.57 -0.30
N SER A 125 25.98 10.83 -0.45
CA SER A 125 27.29 11.21 0.09
C SER A 125 27.21 11.49 1.61
N ARG A 126 27.31 12.76 2.05
CA ARG A 126 27.28 13.15 3.47
C ARG A 126 25.97 13.81 3.91
N THR A 127 24.97 13.85 3.04
CA THR A 127 23.69 14.51 3.33
C THR A 127 22.59 13.48 3.37
N CYS A 128 21.81 13.47 4.44
CA CYS A 128 20.68 12.57 4.62
C CYS A 128 19.39 13.36 4.84
N ARG A 129 18.27 12.83 4.37
CA ARG A 129 16.94 13.37 4.62
C ARG A 129 16.00 12.27 5.12
N PRO A 130 15.06 12.59 6.03
CA PRO A 130 14.06 11.64 6.47
C PRO A 130 13.03 11.39 5.35
N ILE A 131 12.61 10.14 5.24
CA ILE A 131 11.52 9.69 4.38
C ILE A 131 10.46 9.04 5.28
N ASP A 132 9.20 9.39 5.05
CA ASP A 132 8.03 8.78 5.70
C ASP A 132 6.95 8.60 4.65
N VAL A 133 6.58 7.35 4.35
CA VAL A 133 5.68 7.02 3.25
C VAL A 133 4.73 5.90 3.64
N GLN A 134 3.51 5.97 3.11
CA GLN A 134 2.51 4.93 3.30
C GLN A 134 2.31 4.12 2.02
N ARG A 135 2.06 2.82 2.20
CA ARG A 135 1.68 1.89 1.13
C ARG A 135 0.56 0.98 1.63
N VAL A 136 -0.13 0.36 0.69
CA VAL A 136 -1.17 -0.62 0.97
C VAL A 136 -0.90 -1.83 0.11
N ALA A 137 -0.99 -3.02 0.70
CA ALA A 137 -1.03 -4.28 -0.02
C ALA A 137 -2.38 -4.94 0.24
N THR A 138 -3.03 -5.44 -0.80
CA THR A 138 -4.24 -6.25 -0.69
C THR A 138 -3.84 -7.71 -0.49
N VAL A 139 -4.40 -8.34 0.54
CA VAL A 139 -4.24 -9.75 0.81
C VAL A 139 -5.57 -10.42 0.48
N ALA A 140 -5.56 -11.25 -0.54
CA ALA A 140 -6.73 -12.03 -0.91
C ALA A 140 -6.65 -13.40 -0.26
N VAL A 141 -7.54 -13.63 0.69
CA VAL A 141 -7.67 -14.90 1.40
C VAL A 141 -8.68 -15.75 0.66
N THR A 142 -8.22 -16.82 0.00
CA THR A 142 -9.12 -17.78 -0.65
C THR A 142 -9.65 -18.76 0.38
N GLY A 143 -10.97 -18.89 0.48
CA GLY A 143 -11.57 -19.95 1.28
C GLY A 143 -11.28 -21.31 0.67
N GLU A 144 -10.93 -22.29 1.51
CA GLU A 144 -11.04 -23.69 1.11
C GLU A 144 -12.53 -23.99 0.93
N THR A 145 -12.94 -24.33 -0.30
CA THR A 145 -14.23 -25.00 -0.47
C THR A 145 -14.06 -26.37 0.20
N PRO A 146 -14.85 -26.74 1.22
CA PRO A 146 -14.75 -28.07 1.80
C PRO A 146 -15.00 -29.09 0.68
N SER A 147 -14.00 -29.92 0.35
CA SER A 147 -14.21 -31.00 -0.64
C SER A 147 -15.29 -31.92 -0.07
N ALA A 148 -16.41 -32.02 -0.79
CA ALA A 148 -17.59 -32.80 -0.41
C ALA A 148 -17.36 -34.33 -0.51
N ASP A 149 -16.10 -34.78 -0.47
CA ASP A 149 -15.71 -36.18 -0.65
C ASP A 149 -15.51 -36.93 0.69
N ALA A 150 -15.71 -36.27 1.83
CA ALA A 150 -15.59 -36.90 3.16
C ALA A 150 -16.87 -37.63 3.63
N GLY A 151 -17.81 -37.94 2.73
CA GLY A 151 -19.15 -38.37 3.13
C GLY A 151 -19.87 -39.33 2.19
N LEU A 152 -19.19 -40.30 1.58
CA LEU A 152 -19.85 -41.41 0.85
C LEU A 152 -19.11 -42.74 1.08
N ASP A 153 -18.95 -43.16 2.34
CA ASP A 153 -18.70 -44.57 2.68
C ASP A 153 -19.57 -44.98 3.86
N ALA A 154 -20.80 -45.37 3.54
CA ALA A 154 -21.63 -46.20 4.39
C ALA A 154 -22.20 -47.36 3.57
N PRO A 155 -21.73 -48.60 3.82
CA PRO A 155 -22.53 -49.78 3.60
C PRO A 155 -22.99 -50.40 4.93
N ARG A 156 -24.30 -50.65 4.94
CA ARG A 156 -25.20 -51.36 5.87
C ARG A 156 -24.60 -52.34 6.87
#